data_AF-A0A953DL17-F1
#
_entry.id   AF-A0A953DL17-F1
#
_cell.length_a   1.000
_cell.length_b   1.000
_cell.length_c   1.000
_cell.angle_alpha   90.00
_cell.angle_beta   90.00
_cell.angle_gamma   90.00
#
_symmetry.space_group_name_H-M   'P 1'
#
loop_
_entity.id
_entity.type
_entity.pdbx_description
1 polymer ?
#
loop_
_entity_poly.entity_id
_entity_poly.type
_entity_poly.pdbx_seq_one_letter_code
_entity_poly.pdbx_strand_id
1 'polypeptide(L)'
;MRLGRQARTLRLPAGRSGRALAVALALALAAAFGPGRAAAGDQLLESVESVYNSIFVYKRGDLIAMTFGHNRRLFVESVYDPGNELALPVRYTRYMTLGMLYPPRLDRLLFIGLGGGRTSWYMHKSLPALDVTVVELDPEVVRLAEKWFAIREEPHYRIETADGRVYVQRHRDTADLIMVDAYRGPFVPFHLLTREFYALLKSRLNPGGAVVQNIEPTTMLFDAAAATMSSVFDNVDYYDALGNVVAIGYDGPKRSVESLRATAEALKRDHSLFYDPVPLLEDRRDVRLGPNARPLTDDFAPVEYLHAIERHNEKAP
;
A
#
# COMPACT_ATOMS: atom_id res chain seq x y z
N MET A 1 -51.50 45.83 -41.24
CA MET A 1 -51.34 44.57 -42.01
C MET A 1 -50.76 43.53 -41.05
N ARG A 2 -51.52 42.47 -40.75
CA ARG A 2 -51.18 41.39 -39.80
C ARG A 2 -50.06 40.49 -40.34
N LEU A 3 -49.33 39.86 -39.40
CA LEU A 3 -48.70 38.51 -39.37
C LEU A 3 -47.45 38.63 -38.47
N GLY A 4 -47.31 38.04 -37.27
CA GLY A 4 -47.87 36.85 -36.67
C GLY A 4 -46.89 35.68 -36.78
N ARG A 5 -45.98 35.49 -35.80
CA ARG A 5 -45.18 34.27 -35.54
C ARG A 5 -44.58 34.38 -34.12
N GLN A 6 -45.29 33.90 -33.10
CA GLN A 6 -45.14 32.59 -32.43
C GLN A 6 -43.83 32.43 -31.64
N ALA A 7 -43.98 32.57 -30.31
CA ALA A 7 -43.03 32.15 -29.29
C ALA A 7 -42.87 30.63 -29.30
N ARG A 8 -41.62 30.16 -29.33
CA ARG A 8 -41.27 28.77 -29.04
C ARG A 8 -40.92 28.65 -27.56
N THR A 9 -41.88 28.21 -26.77
CA THR A 9 -41.67 27.65 -25.44
C THR A 9 -41.04 26.27 -25.59
N LEU A 10 -39.77 26.12 -25.18
CA LEU A 10 -39.15 24.80 -25.04
C LEU A 10 -39.71 24.16 -23.76
N ARG A 11 -40.58 23.17 -23.91
CA ARG A 11 -41.00 22.27 -22.84
C ARG A 11 -39.85 21.29 -22.54
N LEU A 12 -39.34 21.32 -21.32
CA LEU A 12 -38.48 20.25 -20.79
C LEU A 12 -39.35 19.03 -20.46
N PRO A 13 -38.94 17.80 -20.81
CA PRO A 13 -39.67 16.60 -20.43
C PRO A 13 -39.46 16.32 -18.93
N ALA A 14 -40.58 16.09 -18.24
CA ALA A 14 -40.58 15.47 -16.92
C ALA A 14 -40.11 14.02 -17.03
N GLY A 15 -39.14 13.62 -16.22
CA GLY A 15 -38.70 12.23 -16.17
C GLY A 15 -37.54 11.98 -15.21
N ARG A 16 -37.87 11.29 -14.12
CA ARG A 16 -36.99 10.47 -13.26
C ARG A 16 -36.14 11.22 -12.22
N SER A 17 -36.82 11.51 -11.13
CA SER A 17 -36.31 11.47 -9.76
C SER A 17 -35.39 10.27 -9.49
N GLY A 18 -34.32 10.50 -8.72
CA GLY A 18 -33.66 9.44 -7.96
C GLY A 18 -32.22 9.07 -8.35
N ARG A 19 -31.34 10.01 -8.75
CA ARG A 19 -29.88 9.73 -8.83
C ARG A 19 -28.93 10.88 -8.46
N ALA A 20 -29.42 11.98 -7.89
CA ALA A 20 -28.57 13.14 -7.56
C ALA A 20 -28.07 13.19 -6.10
N LEU A 21 -28.42 12.22 -5.24
CA LEU A 21 -28.01 12.22 -3.82
C LEU A 21 -27.01 11.11 -3.44
N ALA A 22 -26.37 10.47 -4.41
CA ALA A 22 -25.35 9.43 -4.19
C ALA A 22 -23.95 9.81 -4.68
N VAL A 23 -23.77 10.99 -5.28
CA VAL A 23 -22.48 11.46 -5.82
C VAL A 23 -21.71 12.36 -4.85
N ALA A 24 -22.34 12.78 -3.74
CA ALA A 24 -21.72 13.65 -2.73
C ALA A 24 -20.96 12.91 -1.61
N LEU A 25 -20.97 11.56 -1.57
CA LEU A 25 -20.26 10.77 -0.55
C LEU A 25 -19.09 9.92 -1.11
N ALA A 26 -18.76 10.09 -2.39
CA ALA A 26 -17.63 9.40 -3.03
C ALA A 26 -16.36 10.27 -3.15
N LEU A 27 -16.44 11.57 -2.82
CA LEU A 27 -15.32 12.52 -2.85
C LEU A 27 -14.60 12.69 -1.51
N ALA A 28 -15.00 11.96 -0.46
CA ALA A 28 -14.36 12.01 0.87
C ALA A 28 -13.29 10.90 1.10
N LEU A 29 -13.11 9.96 0.17
CA LEU A 29 -12.18 8.83 0.34
C LEU A 29 -11.03 8.79 -0.67
N ALA A 30 -11.10 9.59 -1.75
CA ALA A 30 -9.95 9.87 -2.61
C ALA A 30 -9.04 10.98 -2.03
N ALA A 31 -9.50 11.69 -1.00
CA ALA A 31 -8.73 12.72 -0.28
C ALA A 31 -7.89 12.16 0.88
N ALA A 32 -7.94 10.86 1.16
CA ALA A 32 -7.26 10.25 2.30
C ALA A 32 -5.73 10.06 2.11
N PHE A 33 -5.22 10.24 0.89
CA PHE A 33 -3.79 10.15 0.56
C PHE A 33 -3.24 11.41 -0.11
N GLY A 34 -4.02 12.49 -0.11
CA GLY A 34 -3.51 13.83 -0.42
C GLY A 34 -2.95 14.48 0.85
N PRO A 35 -2.08 15.49 0.71
CA PRO A 35 -1.59 16.28 1.84
C PRO A 35 -2.74 16.89 2.64
N GLY A 36 -3.10 16.26 3.75
CA GLY A 36 -4.16 16.74 4.62
C GLY A 36 -3.63 17.68 5.69
N ARG A 37 -4.38 18.74 6.01
CA ARG A 37 -4.35 19.31 7.37
C ARG A 37 -5.14 18.36 8.28
N ALA A 38 -4.83 18.33 9.58
CA ALA A 38 -5.68 17.64 10.56
C ALA A 38 -7.15 18.08 10.33
N ALA A 39 -8.05 17.11 10.17
CA ALA A 39 -9.44 17.41 9.85
C ALA A 39 -10.11 18.06 11.08
N ALA A 40 -11.11 18.92 10.85
CA ALA A 40 -11.89 19.48 11.94
C ALA A 40 -12.60 18.33 12.69
N GLY A 41 -12.18 18.07 13.94
CA GLY A 41 -12.67 16.96 14.76
C GLY A 41 -11.61 15.91 15.13
N ASP A 42 -10.42 15.96 14.53
CA ASP A 42 -9.30 15.09 14.93
C ASP A 42 -8.71 15.55 16.28
N GLN A 43 -8.62 14.65 17.25
CA GLN A 43 -7.92 14.89 18.51
C GLN A 43 -6.48 14.36 18.40
N LEU A 44 -5.48 15.23 18.48
CA LEU A 44 -4.09 14.80 18.60
C LEU A 44 -3.89 14.07 19.94
N LEU A 45 -3.45 12.82 19.87
CA LEU A 45 -3.14 11.99 21.05
C LEU A 45 -1.66 12.06 21.41
N GLU A 46 -0.79 12.01 20.42
CA GLU A 46 0.66 12.05 20.61
C GLU A 46 1.36 12.56 19.34
N SER A 47 2.47 13.27 19.53
CA SER A 47 3.35 13.72 18.46
C SER A 47 4.79 13.45 18.86
N VAL A 48 5.58 12.90 17.93
CA VAL A 48 6.97 12.52 18.17
C VAL A 48 7.82 12.95 16.99
N GLU A 49 9.02 13.47 17.26
CA GLU A 49 10.05 13.69 16.26
C GLU A 49 11.17 12.68 16.50
N SER A 50 11.36 11.76 15.55
CA SER A 50 12.41 10.75 15.56
C SER A 50 13.57 11.17 14.66
N VAL A 51 14.61 10.33 14.58
CA VAL A 51 15.71 10.50 13.62
C VAL A 51 15.21 10.40 12.16
N TYR A 52 14.09 9.72 11.92
CA TYR A 52 13.61 9.38 10.59
C TYR A 52 12.37 10.18 10.18
N ASN A 53 11.43 10.39 11.12
CA ASN A 53 10.08 10.86 10.84
C ASN A 53 9.59 11.90 11.87
N SER A 54 8.69 12.78 11.42
CA SER A 54 7.77 13.49 12.32
C SER A 54 6.44 12.73 12.35
N ILE A 55 6.08 12.16 13.49
CA ILE A 55 4.97 11.22 13.62
C ILE A 55 3.87 11.85 14.47
N PHE A 56 2.62 11.69 14.04
CA PHE A 56 1.45 12.17 14.77
C PHE A 56 0.42 11.04 14.87
N VAL A 57 -0.14 10.86 16.07
CA VAL A 57 -1.24 9.93 16.32
C VAL A 57 -2.49 10.73 16.65
N TYR A 58 -3.55 10.51 15.88
CA TYR A 58 -4.83 11.18 16.04
C TYR A 58 -5.93 10.19 16.40
N LYS A 59 -6.86 10.60 17.24
CA LYS A 59 -8.19 10.00 17.35
C LYS A 59 -9.13 10.67 16.36
N ARG A 60 -9.78 9.88 15.51
CA ARG A 60 -10.72 10.30 14.47
C ARG A 60 -12.05 9.58 14.65
N GLY A 61 -12.97 10.18 15.42
CA GLY A 61 -14.14 9.46 15.91
C GLY A 61 -13.71 8.29 16.79
N ASP A 62 -14.08 7.07 16.40
CA ASP A 62 -13.69 5.83 17.10
C ASP A 62 -12.37 5.24 16.59
N LEU A 63 -11.81 5.77 15.49
CA LEU A 63 -10.59 5.26 14.88
C LEU A 63 -9.34 5.95 15.44
N ILE A 64 -8.21 5.26 15.36
CA ILE A 64 -6.89 5.80 15.64
C ILE A 64 -6.09 5.85 14.34
N ALA A 65 -5.50 6.99 14.00
CA ALA A 65 -4.74 7.18 12.78
C ALA A 65 -3.30 7.62 13.10
N MET A 66 -2.33 6.98 12.46
CA MET A 66 -0.93 7.38 12.48
C MET A 66 -0.62 8.09 11.18
N THR A 67 0.02 9.24 11.28
CA THR A 67 0.39 10.05 10.12
C THR A 67 1.82 10.51 10.21
N PHE A 68 2.52 10.54 9.07
CA PHE A 68 3.87 11.10 8.97
C PHE A 68 3.83 12.50 8.34
N GLY A 69 4.63 13.40 8.91
CA GLY A 69 4.83 14.75 8.43
C GLY A 69 5.97 14.83 7.41
N HIS A 70 5.71 15.41 6.24
CA HIS A 70 6.73 15.71 5.25
C HIS A 70 6.38 16.98 4.47
N ASN A 71 7.31 17.93 4.33
CA ASN A 71 7.11 19.20 3.60
C ASN A 71 5.80 19.93 3.95
N ARG A 72 5.47 20.06 5.24
CA ARG A 72 4.24 20.68 5.79
C ARG A 72 2.93 19.95 5.41
N ARG A 73 3.02 18.69 5.01
CA ARG A 73 1.89 17.82 4.65
C ARG A 73 1.86 16.62 5.59
N LEU A 74 0.67 16.09 5.86
CA LEU A 74 0.48 14.86 6.62
C LEU A 74 0.03 13.73 5.67
N PHE A 75 0.64 12.56 5.84
CA PHE A 75 0.33 11.34 5.10
C PHE A 75 -0.20 10.29 6.07
N VAL A 76 -1.34 9.66 5.76
CA VAL A 76 -1.90 8.61 6.61
C VAL A 76 -1.17 7.31 6.33
N GLU A 77 -0.46 6.82 7.33
CA GLU A 77 0.31 5.57 7.24
C GLU A 77 -0.53 4.38 7.69
N SER A 78 -1.35 4.57 8.72
CA SER A 78 -2.16 3.49 9.26
C SER A 78 -3.39 4.00 9.97
N VAL A 79 -4.43 3.17 9.95
CA VAL A 79 -5.68 3.41 10.68
C VAL A 79 -6.08 2.13 11.39
N TYR A 80 -6.32 2.24 12.69
CA TYR A 80 -6.79 1.18 13.56
C TYR A 80 -8.23 1.45 13.99
N ASP A 81 -9.04 0.39 13.94
CA ASP A 81 -10.38 0.35 14.53
C ASP A 81 -10.33 -0.48 15.83
N PRO A 82 -10.38 0.16 17.01
CA PRO A 82 -10.44 -0.54 18.29
C PRO A 82 -11.66 -1.46 18.45
N GLY A 83 -12.73 -1.24 17.68
CA GLY A 83 -13.93 -2.08 17.69
C GLY A 83 -13.76 -3.37 16.89
N ASN A 84 -12.73 -3.49 16.05
CA ASN A 84 -12.50 -4.68 15.25
C ASN A 84 -11.00 -4.87 14.91
N GLU A 85 -10.36 -5.81 15.60
CA GLU A 85 -8.95 -6.13 15.43
C GLU A 85 -8.58 -6.61 14.01
N LEU A 86 -9.50 -7.14 13.21
CA LEU A 86 -9.20 -7.56 11.84
C LEU A 86 -9.53 -6.49 10.79
N ALA A 87 -10.04 -5.33 11.21
CA ALA A 87 -10.36 -4.27 10.27
C ALA A 87 -9.09 -3.73 9.60
N LEU A 88 -9.20 -3.57 8.28
CA LEU A 88 -8.25 -2.85 7.43
C LEU A 88 -8.95 -1.65 6.79
N PRO A 89 -9.06 -0.50 7.47
CA PRO A 89 -9.74 0.70 6.95
C PRO A 89 -9.00 1.32 5.77
N VAL A 90 -7.67 1.21 5.76
CA VAL A 90 -6.82 1.66 4.65
C VAL A 90 -6.89 0.66 3.51
N ARG A 91 -7.67 0.97 2.46
CA ARG A 91 -8.05 -0.03 1.45
C ARG A 91 -6.88 -0.65 0.68
N TYR A 92 -5.81 0.08 0.36
CA TYR A 92 -4.69 -0.50 -0.39
C TYR A 92 -4.02 -1.67 0.36
N THR A 93 -4.04 -1.65 1.69
CA THR A 93 -3.51 -2.75 2.52
C THR A 93 -4.25 -4.07 2.26
N ARG A 94 -5.52 -4.02 1.84
CA ARG A 94 -6.26 -5.22 1.44
C ARG A 94 -5.78 -5.83 0.13
N TYR A 95 -5.20 -5.02 -0.76
CA TYR A 95 -4.56 -5.48 -1.99
C TYR A 95 -3.17 -6.03 -1.71
N MET A 96 -2.43 -5.45 -0.75
CA MET A 96 -1.13 -6.01 -0.32
C MET A 96 -1.25 -7.45 0.14
N THR A 97 -2.32 -7.78 0.87
CA THR A 97 -2.53 -9.15 1.36
C THR A 97 -2.90 -10.15 0.26
N LEU A 98 -3.21 -9.73 -0.98
CA LEU A 98 -3.37 -10.66 -2.11
C LEU A 98 -2.10 -11.48 -2.36
N GLY A 99 -0.94 -11.01 -1.89
CA GLY A 99 0.29 -11.79 -1.86
C GLY A 99 0.14 -13.17 -1.21
N MET A 100 -0.79 -13.34 -0.25
CA MET A 100 -1.02 -14.63 0.39
C MET A 100 -1.52 -15.73 -0.57
N LEU A 101 -2.03 -15.34 -1.74
CA LEU A 101 -2.59 -16.25 -2.75
C LEU A 101 -1.53 -16.83 -3.68
N TYR A 102 -0.30 -16.29 -3.66
CA TYR A 102 0.73 -16.62 -4.64
C TYR A 102 1.58 -17.83 -4.22
N PRO A 103 2.13 -17.89 -3.00
CA PRO A 103 2.92 -19.04 -2.59
C PRO A 103 2.09 -20.33 -2.57
N PRO A 104 2.67 -21.50 -2.93
CA PRO A 104 1.97 -22.78 -2.82
C PRO A 104 1.67 -23.15 -1.35
N ARG A 105 2.46 -22.62 -0.41
CA ARG A 105 2.28 -22.70 1.03
C ARG A 105 2.79 -21.39 1.65
N LEU A 106 2.14 -20.93 2.71
CA LEU A 106 2.48 -19.70 3.40
C LEU A 106 2.72 -19.98 4.89
N ASP A 107 3.97 -20.30 5.23
CA ASP A 107 4.40 -20.51 6.61
C ASP A 107 5.19 -19.31 7.14
N ARG A 108 5.90 -18.58 6.28
CA ARG A 108 6.78 -17.48 6.68
C ARG A 108 6.54 -16.20 5.88
N LEU A 109 6.31 -15.12 6.62
CA LEU A 109 6.18 -13.77 6.11
C LEU A 109 7.29 -12.88 6.67
N LEU A 110 8.05 -12.25 5.76
CA LEU A 110 8.89 -11.10 6.10
C LEU A 110 8.18 -9.82 5.64
N PHE A 111 7.94 -8.90 6.55
CA PHE A 111 7.29 -7.62 6.27
C PHE A 111 8.27 -6.48 6.55
N ILE A 112 8.68 -5.75 5.53
CA ILE A 112 9.60 -4.60 5.63
C ILE A 112 8.76 -3.31 5.69
N GLY A 113 8.88 -2.59 6.80
CA GLY A 113 8.02 -1.49 7.23
C GLY A 113 6.97 -1.95 8.23
N LEU A 114 6.50 -1.04 9.09
CA LEU A 114 5.42 -1.32 10.05
C LEU A 114 4.27 -0.33 9.93
N GLY A 115 4.56 0.98 9.92
CA GLY A 115 3.54 2.01 10.13
C GLY A 115 2.80 1.76 11.45
N GLY A 116 1.49 1.54 11.39
CA GLY A 116 0.68 1.12 12.56
C GLY A 116 0.51 -0.40 12.70
N GLY A 117 1.22 -1.20 11.90
CA GLY A 117 1.26 -2.66 11.97
C GLY A 117 0.01 -3.40 11.48
N ARG A 118 -1.00 -2.70 10.97
CA ARG A 118 -2.33 -3.30 10.74
C ARG A 118 -2.35 -4.38 9.68
N THR A 119 -1.57 -4.24 8.60
CA THR A 119 -1.49 -5.24 7.52
C THR A 119 -0.83 -6.53 8.00
N SER A 120 0.34 -6.44 8.64
CA SER A 120 1.06 -7.60 9.16
C SER A 120 0.30 -8.27 10.31
N TRP A 121 -0.33 -7.47 11.19
CA TRP A 121 -1.18 -7.98 12.26
C TRP A 121 -2.42 -8.70 11.75
N TYR A 122 -3.07 -8.17 10.71
CA TYR A 122 -4.18 -8.85 10.05
C TYR A 122 -3.76 -10.23 9.54
N MET A 123 -2.61 -10.32 8.86
CA MET A 123 -2.12 -11.62 8.37
C MET A 123 -1.80 -12.59 9.50
N HIS A 124 -1.15 -12.12 10.57
CA HIS A 124 -0.89 -12.92 11.79
C HIS A 124 -2.17 -13.49 12.40
N LYS A 125 -3.18 -12.65 12.61
CA LYS A 125 -4.43 -13.07 13.26
C LYS A 125 -5.33 -13.90 12.34
N SER A 126 -5.32 -13.64 11.04
CA SER A 126 -6.07 -14.44 10.06
C SER A 126 -5.41 -15.79 9.78
N LEU A 127 -4.09 -15.91 9.92
CA LEU A 127 -3.32 -17.13 9.68
C LEU A 127 -2.49 -17.48 10.93
N PRO A 128 -3.08 -18.10 11.98
CA PRO A 128 -2.42 -18.24 13.29
C PRO A 128 -1.11 -19.05 13.32
N ALA A 129 -0.82 -19.81 12.26
CA ALA A 129 0.42 -20.59 12.12
C ALA A 129 1.50 -19.89 11.27
N LEU A 130 1.20 -18.70 10.74
CA LEU A 130 2.12 -17.91 9.92
C LEU A 130 3.17 -17.26 10.81
N ASP A 131 4.44 -17.60 10.63
CA ASP A 131 5.57 -16.91 11.24
C ASP A 131 5.79 -15.56 10.55
N VAL A 132 5.41 -14.48 11.23
CA VAL A 132 5.57 -13.09 10.79
C VAL A 132 6.79 -12.45 11.45
N THR A 133 7.68 -11.93 10.63
CA THR A 133 8.76 -11.03 11.05
C THR A 133 8.54 -9.67 10.43
N VAL A 134 8.33 -8.65 11.25
CA VAL A 134 8.25 -7.26 10.80
C VAL A 134 9.61 -6.59 11.02
N VAL A 135 10.08 -5.81 10.06
CA VAL A 135 11.33 -5.04 10.15
C VAL A 135 11.00 -3.56 10.00
N GLU A 136 11.15 -2.79 11.07
CA GLU A 136 10.86 -1.34 11.10
C GLU A 136 12.14 -0.55 11.38
N LEU A 137 12.37 0.50 10.61
CA LEU A 137 13.57 1.33 10.76
C LEU A 137 13.50 2.21 12.02
N ASP A 138 12.31 2.74 12.30
CA ASP A 138 12.10 3.77 13.30
C ASP A 138 11.56 3.19 14.63
N PRO A 139 12.36 3.14 15.70
CA PRO A 139 11.91 2.61 16.99
C PRO A 139 10.71 3.37 17.59
N GLU A 140 10.54 4.66 17.25
CA GLU A 140 9.37 5.42 17.72
C GLU A 140 8.08 4.99 17.02
N VAL A 141 8.16 4.52 15.76
CA VAL A 141 7.01 3.93 15.06
C VAL A 141 6.58 2.64 15.76
N VAL A 142 7.52 1.78 16.12
CA VAL A 142 7.25 0.55 16.90
C VAL A 142 6.57 0.89 18.22
N ARG A 143 7.16 1.80 19.01
CA ARG A 143 6.61 2.22 20.31
C ARG A 143 5.19 2.78 20.19
N LEU A 144 4.91 3.57 19.16
CA LEU A 144 3.58 4.14 18.93
C LEU A 144 2.57 3.09 18.44
N ALA A 145 3.00 2.14 17.61
CA ALA A 145 2.17 1.01 17.19
C ALA A 145 1.77 0.15 18.40
N GLU A 146 2.69 -0.10 19.32
CA GLU A 146 2.40 -0.82 20.55
C GLU A 146 1.40 -0.09 21.44
N LYS A 147 1.63 1.21 21.64
CA LYS A 147 0.81 2.04 22.53
C LYS A 147 -0.60 2.28 22.00
N TRP A 148 -0.75 2.50 20.70
CA TRP A 148 -1.99 3.04 20.11
C TRP A 148 -2.69 2.13 19.10
N PHE A 149 -2.00 1.13 18.55
CA PHE A 149 -2.50 0.27 17.47
C PHE A 149 -2.69 -1.19 17.92
N ALA A 150 -2.58 -1.46 19.22
CA ALA A 150 -2.69 -2.79 19.82
C ALA A 150 -1.75 -3.83 19.17
N ILE A 151 -0.58 -3.37 18.73
CA ILE A 151 0.48 -4.23 18.23
C ILE A 151 1.33 -4.68 19.40
N ARG A 152 1.79 -5.93 19.40
CA ARG A 152 2.76 -6.43 20.36
C ARG A 152 3.37 -7.70 19.80
N GLU A 153 4.57 -8.04 20.25
CA GLU A 153 5.13 -9.35 19.95
C GLU A 153 4.28 -10.46 20.57
N GLU A 154 4.09 -11.54 19.81
CA GLU A 154 3.36 -12.75 20.20
C GLU A 154 4.07 -13.97 19.60
N PRO A 155 3.76 -15.21 20.02
CA PRO A 155 4.20 -16.38 19.27
C PRO A 155 3.83 -16.23 17.80
N HIS A 156 4.78 -16.50 16.91
CA HIS A 156 4.66 -16.31 15.46
C HIS A 156 4.55 -14.85 14.97
N TYR A 157 4.75 -13.85 15.85
CA TYR A 157 4.79 -12.43 15.44
C TYR A 157 5.89 -11.67 16.19
N ARG A 158 6.95 -11.30 15.48
CA ARG A 158 8.07 -10.54 16.04
C ARG A 158 8.35 -9.26 15.26
N ILE A 159 8.93 -8.27 15.94
CA ILE A 159 9.28 -6.97 15.38
C ILE A 159 10.77 -6.72 15.60
N GLU A 160 11.48 -6.45 14.52
CA GLU A 160 12.91 -6.16 14.50
C GLU A 160 13.12 -4.70 14.13
N THR A 161 13.81 -3.95 14.99
CA THR A 161 14.15 -2.55 14.69
C THR A 161 15.45 -2.48 13.87
N ALA A 162 15.34 -2.39 12.55
CA ALA A 162 16.47 -2.32 11.64
C ALA A 162 16.10 -1.69 10.29
N ASP A 163 17.10 -1.29 9.51
CA ASP A 163 16.91 -1.04 8.09
C ASP A 163 16.57 -2.34 7.35
N GLY A 164 15.50 -2.32 6.57
CA GLY A 164 14.98 -3.51 5.88
C GLY A 164 15.98 -4.15 4.93
N ARG A 165 16.71 -3.34 4.15
CA ARG A 165 17.70 -3.87 3.21
C ARG A 165 18.89 -4.47 3.97
N VAL A 166 19.38 -3.78 4.99
CA VAL A 166 20.46 -4.28 5.85
C VAL A 166 20.03 -5.57 6.56
N TYR A 167 18.80 -5.65 7.05
CA TYR A 167 18.26 -6.84 7.69
C TYR A 167 18.32 -8.05 6.76
N VAL A 168 17.81 -7.91 5.53
CA VAL A 168 17.79 -8.99 4.53
C VAL A 168 19.21 -9.39 4.07
N GLN A 169 20.15 -8.45 4.05
CA GLN A 169 21.56 -8.76 3.76
C GLN A 169 22.20 -9.60 4.88
N ARG A 170 21.90 -9.29 6.14
CA ARG A 170 22.51 -9.95 7.31
C ARG A 170 21.87 -11.29 7.65
N HIS A 171 20.57 -11.44 7.39
CA HIS A 171 19.82 -12.66 7.68
C HIS A 171 19.66 -13.51 6.42
N ARG A 172 19.87 -14.82 6.55
CA ARG A 172 19.80 -15.77 5.43
C ARG A 172 18.54 -16.62 5.43
N ASP A 173 17.68 -16.41 6.42
CA ASP A 173 16.38 -17.09 6.47
C ASP A 173 15.54 -16.72 5.26
N THR A 174 14.81 -17.72 4.76
CA THR A 174 13.92 -17.59 3.62
C THR A 174 12.48 -17.47 4.06
N ALA A 175 11.68 -16.76 3.26
CA ALA A 175 10.26 -16.56 3.45
C ALA A 175 9.46 -17.03 2.24
N ASP A 176 8.19 -17.40 2.43
CA ASP A 176 7.28 -17.70 1.32
C ASP A 176 6.74 -16.40 0.71
N LEU A 177 6.62 -15.36 1.54
CA LEU A 177 6.14 -14.06 1.16
C LEU A 177 7.01 -12.97 1.77
N ILE A 178 7.46 -12.03 0.94
CA ILE A 178 8.13 -10.81 1.41
C ILE A 178 7.26 -9.63 1.01
N MET A 179 6.86 -8.80 1.96
CA MET A 179 6.12 -7.56 1.70
C MET A 179 7.00 -6.35 1.98
N VAL A 180 6.94 -5.35 1.11
CA VAL A 180 7.65 -4.07 1.27
C VAL A 180 6.63 -2.93 1.28
N ASP A 181 6.53 -2.27 2.42
CA ASP A 181 5.66 -1.10 2.64
C ASP A 181 6.38 -0.09 3.54
N ALA A 182 7.52 0.38 3.05
CA ALA A 182 8.45 1.24 3.79
C ALA A 182 8.54 2.61 3.11
N TYR A 183 7.54 3.45 3.35
CA TYR A 183 7.47 4.80 2.81
C TYR A 183 8.12 5.83 3.74
N ARG A 184 8.64 6.91 3.15
CA ARG A 184 9.04 8.13 3.85
C ARG A 184 8.35 9.33 3.21
N GLY A 185 7.27 9.80 3.83
CA GLY A 185 6.38 10.77 3.18
C GLY A 185 5.74 10.12 1.95
N PRO A 186 5.77 10.76 0.76
CA PRO A 186 5.13 10.17 -0.42
C PRO A 186 5.98 9.08 -1.12
N PHE A 187 7.26 8.91 -0.78
CA PHE A 187 8.17 8.08 -1.59
C PHE A 187 8.71 6.86 -0.86
N VAL A 188 8.83 5.74 -1.59
CA VAL A 188 9.66 4.61 -1.20
C VAL A 188 11.14 5.01 -1.37
N PRO A 189 12.01 4.81 -0.36
CA PRO A 189 13.44 5.05 -0.50
C PRO A 189 14.03 4.31 -1.70
N PHE A 190 14.85 5.00 -2.51
CA PHE A 190 15.33 4.47 -3.79
C PHE A 190 16.05 3.12 -3.66
N HIS A 191 16.78 2.92 -2.57
CA HIS A 191 17.54 1.69 -2.31
C HIS A 191 16.64 0.47 -2.06
N LEU A 192 15.33 0.66 -1.93
CA LEU A 192 14.29 -0.37 -1.86
C LEU A 192 13.52 -0.55 -3.20
N LEU A 193 13.99 0.10 -4.28
CA LEU A 193 13.40 0.04 -5.61
C LEU A 193 14.41 -0.40 -6.69
N THR A 194 15.65 -0.76 -6.32
CA THR A 194 16.70 -1.15 -7.27
C THR A 194 16.64 -2.61 -7.65
N ARG A 195 17.22 -2.95 -8.80
CA ARG A 195 17.38 -4.32 -9.27
C ARG A 195 18.09 -5.18 -8.24
N GLU A 196 19.14 -4.66 -7.63
CA GLU A 196 19.95 -5.36 -6.64
C GLU A 196 19.13 -5.67 -5.38
N PHE A 197 18.27 -4.75 -4.96
CA PHE A 197 17.35 -4.99 -3.85
C PHE A 197 16.33 -6.08 -4.19
N TYR A 198 15.66 -6.01 -5.35
CA TYR A 198 14.73 -7.06 -5.74
C TYR A 198 15.41 -8.42 -5.92
N ALA A 199 16.63 -8.45 -6.48
CA ALA A 199 17.42 -9.68 -6.61
C ALA A 199 17.80 -10.24 -5.23
N LEU A 200 18.12 -9.38 -4.27
CA LEU A 200 18.33 -9.77 -2.88
C LEU A 200 17.06 -10.38 -2.27
N LEU A 201 15.90 -9.74 -2.43
CA LEU A 201 14.62 -10.29 -1.94
C LEU A 201 14.31 -11.65 -2.60
N LYS A 202 14.48 -11.74 -3.92
CA LYS A 202 14.32 -12.98 -4.68
C LYS A 202 15.21 -14.11 -4.15
N SER A 203 16.45 -13.80 -3.78
CA SER A 203 17.39 -14.78 -3.17
C SER A 203 17.00 -15.22 -1.75
N ARG A 204 15.95 -14.65 -1.18
CA ARG A 204 15.40 -14.96 0.15
C ARG A 204 13.99 -15.53 0.08
N LEU A 205 13.48 -15.82 -1.12
CA LEU A 205 12.23 -16.53 -1.29
C LEU A 205 12.44 -18.05 -1.23
N ASN A 206 11.51 -18.74 -0.58
CA ASN A 206 11.33 -20.17 -0.79
C ASN A 206 10.85 -20.44 -2.23
N PRO A 207 11.05 -21.66 -2.77
CA PRO A 207 10.56 -22.01 -4.10
C PRO A 207 9.07 -21.73 -4.27
N GLY A 208 8.73 -20.91 -5.28
CA GLY A 208 7.35 -20.51 -5.57
C GLY A 208 6.83 -19.34 -4.71
N GLY A 209 7.65 -18.75 -3.84
CA GLY A 209 7.32 -17.56 -3.06
C GLY A 209 7.15 -16.30 -3.92
N ALA A 210 6.74 -15.20 -3.28
CA ALA A 210 6.48 -13.93 -3.95
C ALA A 210 6.96 -12.71 -3.15
N VAL A 211 7.23 -11.62 -3.87
CA VAL A 211 7.43 -10.28 -3.30
C VAL A 211 6.20 -9.43 -3.59
N VAL A 212 5.71 -8.70 -2.60
CA VAL A 212 4.67 -7.69 -2.75
C VAL A 212 5.24 -6.32 -2.41
N GLN A 213 4.92 -5.31 -3.21
CA GLN A 213 5.26 -3.93 -2.89
C GLN A 213 4.16 -2.97 -3.29
N ASN A 214 3.87 -2.03 -2.39
CA ASN A 214 3.07 -0.85 -2.72
C ASN A 214 3.95 0.15 -3.49
N ILE A 215 3.48 0.63 -4.64
CA ILE A 215 4.17 1.61 -5.48
C ILE A 215 3.21 2.77 -5.77
N GLU A 216 3.65 4.00 -5.49
CA GLU A 216 2.83 5.20 -5.75
C GLU A 216 2.83 5.51 -7.27
N PRO A 217 1.68 5.44 -7.96
CA PRO A 217 1.59 5.52 -9.41
C PRO A 217 1.73 6.93 -9.99
N THR A 218 1.65 7.97 -9.16
CA THR A 218 1.72 9.37 -9.57
C THR A 218 3.15 9.87 -9.76
N THR A 219 4.13 9.03 -9.45
CA THR A 219 5.56 9.34 -9.55
C THR A 219 6.10 8.86 -10.89
N MET A 220 7.03 9.60 -11.50
CA MET A 220 7.81 9.07 -12.65
C MET A 220 8.64 7.82 -12.28
N LEU A 221 8.71 7.49 -10.98
CA LEU A 221 9.31 6.27 -10.47
C LEU A 221 8.44 5.04 -10.73
N PHE A 222 7.12 5.16 -10.98
CA PHE A 222 6.27 3.99 -11.19
C PHE A 222 6.74 3.12 -12.37
N ASP A 223 6.92 3.71 -13.55
CA ASP A 223 7.39 2.98 -14.74
C ASP A 223 8.77 2.37 -14.52
N ALA A 224 9.66 3.09 -13.83
CA ALA A 224 11.00 2.62 -13.50
C ALA A 224 10.95 1.47 -12.48
N ALA A 225 10.15 1.57 -11.42
CA ALA A 225 9.97 0.53 -10.41
C ALA A 225 9.35 -0.74 -11.01
N ALA A 226 8.31 -0.57 -11.84
CA ALA A 226 7.68 -1.66 -12.59
C ALA A 226 8.67 -2.34 -13.55
N ALA A 227 9.44 -1.57 -14.32
CA ALA A 227 10.51 -2.10 -15.17
C ALA A 227 11.61 -2.82 -14.37
N THR A 228 11.93 -2.31 -13.17
CA THR A 228 12.95 -2.90 -12.31
C THR A 228 12.52 -4.26 -11.78
N MET A 229 11.33 -4.35 -11.18
CA MET A 229 10.78 -5.62 -10.67
C MET A 229 10.62 -6.63 -11.82
N SER A 230 10.14 -6.18 -12.99
CA SER A 230 9.98 -7.02 -14.19
C SER A 230 11.31 -7.47 -14.80
N SER A 231 12.44 -6.84 -14.44
CA SER A 231 13.77 -7.29 -14.85
C SER A 231 14.38 -8.37 -13.95
N VAL A 232 13.72 -8.70 -12.84
CA VAL A 232 14.19 -9.65 -11.82
C VAL A 232 13.29 -10.88 -11.72
N PHE A 233 11.97 -10.74 -11.84
CA PHE A 233 11.00 -11.84 -11.72
C PHE A 233 10.46 -12.27 -13.07
N ASP A 234 10.12 -13.56 -13.21
CA ASP A 234 9.50 -14.08 -14.44
C ASP A 234 8.15 -13.42 -14.73
N ASN A 235 7.39 -13.12 -13.67
CA ASN A 235 6.08 -12.49 -13.75
C ASN A 235 5.96 -11.36 -12.71
N VAL A 236 5.22 -10.31 -13.08
CA VAL A 236 4.75 -9.29 -12.16
C VAL A 236 3.28 -9.02 -12.44
N ASP A 237 2.43 -9.28 -11.46
CA ASP A 237 1.01 -8.90 -11.50
C ASP A 237 0.83 -7.55 -10.77
N TYR A 238 -0.01 -6.67 -11.31
CA TYR A 238 -0.28 -5.35 -10.74
C TYR A 238 -1.77 -5.21 -10.42
N TYR A 239 -2.10 -4.53 -9.32
CA TYR A 239 -3.48 -4.27 -8.89
C TYR A 239 -3.71 -2.78 -8.67
N ASP A 240 -4.79 -2.24 -9.24
CA ASP A 240 -5.23 -0.86 -8.95
C ASP A 240 -5.87 -0.81 -7.56
N ALA A 241 -5.17 -0.18 -6.63
CA ALA A 241 -5.53 -0.14 -5.22
C ALA A 241 -6.03 1.27 -4.82
N LEU A 242 -6.96 1.81 -5.61
CA LEU A 242 -7.64 3.09 -5.37
C LEU A 242 -6.67 4.28 -5.26
N GLY A 243 -5.81 4.42 -6.27
CA GLY A 243 -4.80 5.48 -6.34
C GLY A 243 -3.40 5.05 -5.91
N ASN A 244 -3.26 3.83 -5.39
CA ASN A 244 -1.99 3.12 -5.25
C ASN A 244 -1.91 1.98 -6.27
N VAL A 245 -0.72 1.45 -6.52
CA VAL A 245 -0.56 0.20 -7.27
C VAL A 245 0.20 -0.81 -6.43
N VAL A 246 -0.39 -1.97 -6.22
CA VAL A 246 0.30 -3.11 -5.58
C VAL A 246 0.89 -3.99 -6.67
N ALA A 247 2.21 -4.15 -6.66
CA ALA A 247 2.95 -5.04 -7.55
C ALA A 247 3.32 -6.33 -6.82
N ILE A 248 3.14 -7.46 -7.50
CA ILE A 248 3.46 -8.81 -6.98
C ILE A 248 4.40 -9.52 -7.95
N GLY A 249 5.67 -9.64 -7.58
CA GLY A 249 6.72 -10.30 -8.35
C GLY A 249 6.92 -11.76 -7.92
N TYR A 250 6.99 -12.68 -8.89
CA TYR A 250 7.17 -14.11 -8.64
C TYR A 250 7.75 -14.86 -9.85
N ASP A 251 8.34 -16.03 -9.58
CA ASP A 251 8.89 -16.91 -10.60
C ASP A 251 7.95 -18.07 -10.96
N GLY A 252 8.22 -18.68 -12.12
CA GLY A 252 7.52 -19.86 -12.61
C GLY A 252 6.32 -19.56 -13.50
N PRO A 253 5.37 -20.52 -13.63
CA PRO A 253 4.19 -20.34 -14.47
C PRO A 253 3.33 -19.16 -14.01
N LYS A 254 2.80 -18.39 -14.97
CA LYS A 254 1.87 -17.29 -14.69
C LYS A 254 0.62 -17.80 -13.98
N ARG A 255 0.25 -17.15 -12.88
CA ARG A 255 -0.94 -17.48 -12.10
C ARG A 255 -2.17 -16.82 -12.72
N SER A 256 -3.11 -17.64 -13.20
CA SER A 256 -4.37 -17.13 -13.75
C SER A 256 -5.29 -16.60 -12.65
N VAL A 257 -6.20 -15.70 -12.98
CA VAL A 257 -7.18 -15.16 -12.02
C VAL A 257 -8.03 -16.28 -11.43
N GLU A 258 -8.36 -17.31 -12.22
CA GLU A 258 -9.12 -18.49 -11.79
C GLU A 258 -8.34 -19.31 -10.76
N SER A 259 -7.03 -19.51 -10.97
CA SER A 259 -6.18 -20.22 -10.00
C SER A 259 -6.08 -19.47 -8.67
N LEU A 260 -5.88 -18.14 -8.71
CA LEU A 260 -5.85 -17.33 -7.48
C LEU A 260 -7.20 -17.28 -6.78
N ARG A 261 -8.30 -17.26 -7.54
CA ARG A 261 -9.66 -17.32 -7.00
C ARG A 261 -9.88 -18.64 -6.27
N ALA A 262 -9.42 -19.77 -6.80
CA ALA A 262 -9.51 -21.06 -6.13
C ALA A 262 -8.73 -21.06 -4.79
N THR A 263 -7.52 -20.49 -4.76
CA THR A 263 -6.73 -20.32 -3.53
C THR A 263 -7.44 -19.41 -2.52
N ALA A 264 -7.99 -18.29 -2.98
CA ALA A 264 -8.75 -17.35 -2.14
C ALA A 264 -9.99 -18.02 -1.50
N GLU A 265 -10.74 -18.80 -2.28
CA GLU A 265 -11.88 -19.54 -1.75
C GLU A 265 -11.47 -20.64 -0.76
N ALA A 266 -10.29 -21.26 -0.93
CA ALA A 266 -9.76 -22.20 0.06
C ALA A 266 -9.42 -21.48 1.38
N LEU A 267 -8.66 -20.39 1.31
CA LEU A 267 -8.31 -19.59 2.49
C LEU A 267 -9.53 -19.09 3.26
N LYS A 268 -10.59 -18.66 2.56
CA LYS A 268 -11.86 -18.25 3.19
C LYS A 268 -12.57 -19.39 3.92
N ARG A 269 -12.45 -20.63 3.45
CA ARG A 269 -13.04 -21.80 4.12
C ARG A 269 -12.26 -22.18 5.37
N ASP A 270 -10.94 -22.06 5.30
CA ASP A 270 -10.03 -22.56 6.33
C ASP A 270 -9.73 -21.50 7.41
N HIS A 271 -9.95 -20.21 7.10
CA HIS A 271 -9.59 -19.09 7.96
C HIS A 271 -10.65 -17.99 8.02
N SER A 272 -10.69 -17.27 9.14
CA SER A 272 -11.54 -16.09 9.33
C SER A 272 -10.91 -14.84 8.73
N LEU A 273 -11.34 -14.48 7.53
CA LEU A 273 -10.95 -13.23 6.86
C LEU A 273 -11.97 -12.13 7.14
N PHE A 274 -11.50 -10.91 7.38
CA PHE A 274 -12.38 -9.75 7.61
C PHE A 274 -13.15 -9.32 6.35
N TYR A 275 -12.61 -9.61 5.18
CA TYR A 275 -13.20 -9.29 3.90
C TYR A 275 -12.94 -10.40 2.88
N ASP A 276 -13.70 -10.39 1.79
CA ASP A 276 -13.49 -11.30 0.68
C ASP A 276 -12.39 -10.78 -0.25
N PRO A 277 -11.25 -11.47 -0.41
CA PRO A 277 -10.21 -11.07 -1.36
C PRO A 277 -10.58 -11.35 -2.83
N VAL A 278 -11.60 -12.18 -3.10
CA VAL A 278 -11.96 -12.60 -4.46
C VAL A 278 -12.32 -11.42 -5.38
N PRO A 279 -13.16 -10.44 -4.96
CA PRO A 279 -13.45 -9.27 -5.78
C PRO A 279 -12.21 -8.43 -6.13
N LEU A 280 -11.20 -8.38 -5.25
CA LEU A 280 -9.99 -7.59 -5.49
C LEU A 280 -9.13 -8.16 -6.63
N LEU A 281 -9.33 -9.43 -6.98
CA LEU A 281 -8.64 -10.06 -8.11
C LEU A 281 -9.05 -9.46 -9.47
N GLU A 282 -10.24 -8.84 -9.53
CA GLU A 282 -10.80 -8.23 -10.74
C GLU A 282 -10.15 -6.88 -11.06
N ASP A 283 -9.50 -6.26 -10.07
CA ASP A 283 -8.74 -5.02 -10.22
C ASP A 283 -7.31 -5.27 -10.74
N ARG A 284 -7.00 -6.50 -11.20
CA ARG A 284 -5.73 -6.79 -11.85
C ARG A 284 -5.60 -5.90 -13.09
N ARG A 285 -4.52 -5.15 -13.15
CA ARG A 285 -4.24 -4.17 -14.19
C ARG A 285 -3.10 -4.64 -15.09
N ASP A 286 -3.30 -4.48 -16.39
CA ASP A 286 -2.21 -4.57 -17.35
C ASP A 286 -1.33 -3.31 -17.28
N VAL A 287 -0.06 -3.49 -16.94
CA VAL A 287 0.95 -2.45 -17.00
C VAL A 287 1.79 -2.66 -18.25
N ARG A 288 1.71 -1.70 -19.18
CA ARG A 288 2.57 -1.66 -20.37
C ARG A 288 3.68 -0.66 -20.13
N LEU A 289 4.90 -1.17 -19.97
CA LEU A 289 6.08 -0.34 -19.80
C LEU A 289 6.35 0.46 -21.09
N GLY A 290 6.53 1.77 -20.95
CA GLY A 290 6.92 2.63 -22.07
C GLY A 290 8.35 2.32 -22.55
N PRO A 291 8.73 2.76 -23.77
CA PRO A 291 10.05 2.47 -24.35
C PRO A 291 11.23 3.05 -23.55
N ASN A 292 10.97 4.03 -22.67
CA ASN A 292 11.96 4.69 -21.83
C ASN A 292 11.98 4.17 -20.38
N ALA A 293 11.17 3.17 -20.05
CA ALA A 293 11.15 2.58 -18.71
C ALA A 293 12.45 1.82 -18.47
N ARG A 294 13.39 2.44 -17.74
CA ARG A 294 14.69 1.86 -17.42
C ARG A 294 14.68 1.34 -16.00
N PRO A 295 15.16 0.09 -15.77
CA PRO A 295 15.39 -0.42 -14.43
C PRO A 295 16.30 0.51 -13.61
N LEU A 296 15.95 0.71 -12.35
CA LEU A 296 16.77 1.37 -11.36
C LEU A 296 17.85 0.38 -10.87
N THR A 297 19.05 0.88 -10.65
CA THR A 297 20.17 0.10 -10.09
C THR A 297 20.80 0.89 -8.95
N ASP A 298 21.55 0.23 -8.08
CA ASP A 298 22.29 0.92 -7.01
C ASP A 298 23.25 1.98 -7.55
N ASP A 299 23.90 1.71 -8.68
CA ASP A 299 24.85 2.62 -9.34
C ASP A 299 24.17 3.70 -10.20
N PHE A 300 22.87 3.53 -10.50
CA PHE A 300 22.09 4.44 -11.31
C PHE A 300 20.64 4.46 -10.85
N ALA A 301 20.39 5.32 -9.86
CA ALA A 301 19.06 5.75 -9.45
C ALA A 301 18.99 7.27 -9.69
N PRO A 302 18.50 7.74 -10.85
CA PRO A 302 18.44 9.16 -11.17
C PRO A 302 17.31 9.85 -10.39
N VAL A 303 17.18 9.61 -9.09
CA VAL A 303 16.09 10.12 -8.25
C VAL A 303 16.08 11.66 -8.30
N GLU A 304 17.27 12.26 -8.34
CA GLU A 304 17.51 13.71 -8.47
C GLU A 304 17.16 14.25 -9.86
N TYR A 305 17.23 13.43 -10.91
CA TYR A 305 16.90 13.81 -12.30
C TYR A 305 15.45 13.50 -12.69
N LEU A 306 14.84 12.47 -12.10
CA LEU A 306 13.40 12.25 -12.10
C LEU A 306 12.67 13.34 -11.29
N HIS A 307 13.41 14.08 -10.46
CA HIS A 307 13.01 15.36 -9.88
C HIS A 307 13.64 16.55 -10.61
N ALA A 308 13.74 16.55 -11.95
CA ALA A 308 14.15 17.74 -12.69
C ALA A 308 13.32 18.95 -12.20
N ILE A 309 14.05 19.82 -11.52
CA ILE A 309 13.62 20.90 -10.66
C ILE A 309 12.78 21.89 -11.47
N GLU A 310 11.45 21.86 -11.36
CA GLU A 310 10.62 22.96 -11.90
C GLU A 310 9.24 23.17 -11.26
N ARG A 311 8.79 22.36 -10.28
CA ARG A 311 7.48 22.61 -9.62
C ARG A 311 7.47 22.76 -8.09
N HIS A 312 8.57 22.48 -7.40
CA HIS A 312 8.60 22.54 -5.92
C HIS A 312 9.73 23.37 -5.30
N ASN A 313 10.61 23.98 -6.12
CA ASN A 313 11.63 24.92 -5.65
C ASN A 313 11.30 26.39 -5.95
N GLU A 314 10.12 26.71 -6.47
CA GLU A 314 9.61 28.08 -6.36
C GLU A 314 9.30 28.34 -4.88
N LYS A 315 10.27 28.93 -4.18
CA LYS A 315 9.95 29.82 -3.07
C LYS A 315 9.19 31.00 -3.68
N ALA A 316 7.87 30.86 -3.78
CA ALA A 316 7.01 32.01 -4.03
C ALA A 316 6.99 32.89 -2.76
N PRO A 317 6.92 34.23 -2.93
CA PRO A 317 7.51 35.24 -2.05
C PRO A 317 7.05 35.27 -0.59
#